data_AF-A0A7S3AVH8-F1
#
_entry.id   AF-A0A7S3AVH8-F1
#
_cell.length_a   1.000
_cell.length_b   1.000
_cell.length_c   1.000
_cell.angle_alpha   90.00
_cell.angle_beta   90.00
_cell.angle_gamma   90.00
#
_symmetry.space_group_name_H-M   'P 1'
#
loop_
_entity.id
_entity.type
_entity.pdbx_description
1 polymer ?
#
loop_
_entity_poly.entity_id
_entity_poly.type
_entity_poly.pdbx_seq_one_letter_code
_entity_poly.pdbx_strand_id
1 'polypeptide(L)'
;DAVFRALQERSMQRLVTWRNKPNSFDPCVATFAHQGQVQSLAVSTTLIVGGVGKQVYVYDAATEELSGTLDGSADVRSVAVHEGDDVGWIVAGFGDGTIKVWDTATLDLKAEK
;
A
#
# COMPACT_ATOMS: atom_id res chain seq x y z
N ASP A 1 6.38 48.19 -20.18
CA ASP A 1 6.62 48.55 -18.77
C ASP A 1 7.96 47.98 -18.33
N ALA A 2 8.89 48.84 -17.92
CA ALA A 2 10.32 48.53 -17.77
C ALA A 2 10.63 47.52 -16.64
N VAL A 3 9.65 47.25 -15.79
CA VAL A 3 9.73 46.34 -14.64
C VAL A 3 9.91 44.87 -15.05
N PHE A 4 9.38 44.45 -16.21
CA PHE A 4 9.44 43.04 -16.64
C PHE A 4 10.77 42.62 -17.30
N ARG A 5 11.63 43.57 -17.70
CA ARG A 5 12.92 43.27 -18.35
C ARG A 5 14.12 43.23 -17.39
N ALA A 6 13.97 43.73 -16.17
CA ALA A 6 15.09 43.85 -15.22
C ALA A 6 15.39 42.57 -14.41
N LEU A 7 14.63 41.48 -14.60
CA LEU A 7 14.76 40.25 -13.79
C LEU A 7 15.46 39.08 -14.52
N GLN A 8 15.97 39.26 -15.74
CA GLN A 8 16.68 38.20 -16.46
C GLN A 8 18.19 38.11 -16.18
N GLU A 9 18.78 39.03 -15.41
CA GLU A 9 20.25 39.13 -15.31
C GLU A 9 20.89 38.62 -14.01
N ARG A 10 20.15 37.99 -13.09
CA ARG A 10 20.78 37.27 -11.97
C ARG A 10 20.14 35.92 -11.75
N SER A 11 20.89 34.88 -12.15
CA SER A 11 20.83 33.49 -11.69
C SER A 11 19.52 33.14 -10.99
N MET A 12 18.48 32.81 -11.77
CA MET A 12 17.22 32.34 -11.21
C MET A 12 17.48 31.08 -10.40
N GLN A 13 17.39 31.23 -9.08
CA GLN A 13 17.25 30.12 -8.17
C GLN A 13 16.01 29.34 -8.58
N ARG A 14 16.19 28.04 -8.79
CA ARG A 14 15.19 27.02 -9.16
C ARG A 14 13.78 27.42 -8.72
N LEU A 15 12.95 27.86 -9.65
CA LEU A 15 11.55 28.20 -9.39
C LEU A 15 10.79 26.89 -9.12
N VAL A 16 10.46 26.63 -7.86
CA VAL A 16 9.56 25.53 -7.48
C VAL A 16 8.15 26.09 -7.48
N THR A 17 7.40 25.88 -8.56
CA THR A 17 5.98 26.22 -8.58
C THR A 17 5.20 25.13 -7.86
N TRP A 18 4.75 25.42 -6.64
CA TRP A 18 3.74 24.59 -5.97
C TRP A 18 2.38 24.81 -6.62
N ARG A 19 1.76 23.74 -7.11
CA ARG A 19 0.34 23.73 -7.48
C ARG A 19 -0.40 22.86 -6.49
N ASN A 20 -1.35 23.45 -5.77
CA ASN A 20 -2.26 22.68 -4.95
C ASN A 20 -3.14 21.82 -5.86
N LYS A 21 -3.37 20.58 -5.44
CA LYS A 21 -4.33 19.70 -6.09
C LYS A 21 -5.68 20.43 -6.19
N PRO A 22 -6.34 20.41 -7.36
CA PRO A 22 -7.68 20.99 -7.50
C PRO A 22 -8.60 20.44 -6.42
N ASN A 23 -9.55 21.26 -5.97
CA ASN A 23 -10.49 20.90 -4.90
C ASN A 23 -11.60 19.95 -5.41
N SER A 24 -11.25 19.00 -6.27
CA SER A 24 -12.10 17.96 -6.82
C SER A 24 -11.72 16.61 -6.21
N PHE A 25 -12.73 15.80 -5.90
CA PHE A 25 -12.50 14.41 -5.49
C PHE A 25 -11.85 13.63 -6.63
N ASP A 26 -10.87 12.79 -6.30
CA ASP A 26 -10.39 11.80 -7.25
C ASP A 26 -11.47 10.72 -7.40
N PRO A 27 -11.69 10.20 -8.62
CA PRO A 27 -12.55 9.04 -8.79
C PRO A 27 -11.98 7.82 -8.06
N CYS A 28 -12.86 6.93 -7.61
CA CYS A 28 -12.48 5.60 -7.16
C CYS A 28 -11.83 4.85 -8.34
N VAL A 29 -10.60 4.37 -8.16
CA VAL A 29 -9.84 3.69 -9.22
C VAL A 29 -10.13 2.19 -9.28
N ALA A 30 -10.36 1.55 -8.13
CA ALA A 30 -10.58 0.11 -8.01
C ALA A 30 -11.50 -0.21 -6.82
N THR A 31 -12.22 -1.34 -6.87
CA THR A 31 -13.03 -1.83 -5.74
C THR A 31 -12.92 -3.34 -5.64
N PHE A 32 -12.34 -3.82 -4.53
CA PHE A 32 -12.19 -5.24 -4.22
C PHE A 32 -13.30 -5.66 -3.26
N ALA A 33 -14.27 -6.45 -3.76
CA ALA A 33 -15.43 -6.87 -2.96
C ALA A 33 -15.12 -8.16 -2.19
N HIS A 34 -15.47 -8.17 -0.90
CA HIS A 34 -15.33 -9.34 -0.03
C HIS A 34 -16.65 -9.66 0.68
N GLN A 35 -16.84 -10.94 1.03
CA GLN A 35 -18.03 -11.43 1.75
C GLN A 35 -18.00 -11.11 3.25
N GLY A 36 -16.84 -10.73 3.79
CA GLY A 36 -16.64 -10.39 5.19
C GLY A 36 -16.17 -8.95 5.39
N GLN A 37 -16.11 -8.52 6.65
CA GLN A 37 -15.55 -7.22 7.00
C GLN A 37 -14.06 -7.16 6.69
N VAL A 38 -13.65 -6.14 5.94
CA VAL A 38 -12.24 -5.78 5.79
C VAL A 38 -11.82 -5.04 7.06
N GLN A 39 -11.02 -5.69 7.91
CA GLN A 39 -10.64 -5.14 9.22
C GLN A 39 -9.30 -4.41 9.21
N SER A 40 -8.43 -4.73 8.25
CA SER A 40 -7.11 -4.13 8.12
C SER A 40 -6.68 -4.06 6.67
N LEU A 41 -5.90 -3.04 6.33
CA LEU A 41 -5.34 -2.83 4.99
C LEU A 41 -3.88 -2.40 5.10
N ALA A 42 -3.07 -2.82 4.14
CA ALA A 42 -1.71 -2.33 3.92
C ALA A 42 -1.46 -2.21 2.42
N VAL A 43 -0.59 -1.29 2.02
CA VAL A 43 -0.22 -1.07 0.63
C VAL A 43 1.28 -0.85 0.53
N SER A 44 1.86 -1.33 -0.57
CA SER A 44 3.24 -1.09 -0.94
C SER A 44 3.31 -0.62 -2.39
N THR A 45 4.50 -0.57 -2.97
CA THR A 45 4.68 -0.15 -4.37
C THR A 45 4.01 -1.13 -5.32
N THR A 46 4.02 -2.43 -5.00
CA THR A 46 3.51 -3.47 -5.89
C THR A 46 2.29 -4.22 -5.37
N LEU A 47 1.96 -4.12 -4.07
CA LEU A 47 0.91 -4.92 -3.45
C LEU A 47 -0.16 -4.07 -2.76
N ILE A 48 -1.40 -4.54 -2.84
CA ILE A 48 -2.50 -4.14 -1.96
C ILE A 48 -2.87 -5.37 -1.13
N VAL A 49 -2.87 -5.23 0.19
CA VAL A 49 -3.12 -6.35 1.11
C VAL A 49 -4.27 -6.05 2.05
N GLY A 50 -5.23 -6.97 2.16
CA GLY A 50 -6.43 -6.81 2.98
C GLY A 50 -6.71 -7.99 3.90
N GLY A 51 -6.90 -7.71 5.19
CA GLY A 51 -7.32 -8.69 6.18
C GLY A 51 -8.84 -8.79 6.25
N VAL A 52 -9.40 -9.97 5.97
CA VAL A 52 -10.85 -10.24 5.95
C VAL A 52 -11.15 -11.54 6.69
N GLY A 53 -11.84 -11.45 7.82
CA GLY A 53 -12.03 -12.60 8.70
C GLY A 53 -10.68 -13.22 9.05
N LYS A 54 -10.48 -14.50 8.74
CA LYS A 54 -9.23 -15.22 9.00
C LYS A 54 -8.23 -15.22 7.84
N GLN A 55 -8.54 -14.54 6.76
CA GLN A 55 -7.73 -14.56 5.54
C GLN A 55 -7.06 -13.22 5.30
N VAL A 56 -5.85 -13.25 4.76
CA VAL A 56 -5.16 -12.08 4.21
C VAL A 56 -5.16 -12.22 2.70
N TYR A 57 -5.80 -11.30 2.00
CA TYR A 57 -5.86 -11.23 0.55
C TYR A 57 -4.74 -10.35 0.05
N VAL A 58 -4.03 -10.80 -0.99
CA VAL A 58 -2.92 -10.09 -1.61
C VAL A 58 -3.27 -9.85 -3.08
N TYR A 59 -3.27 -8.58 -3.47
CA TYR A 59 -3.55 -8.13 -4.82
C TYR A 59 -2.32 -7.45 -5.41
N ASP A 60 -2.12 -7.62 -6.71
CA ASP A 60 -1.16 -6.84 -7.47
C ASP A 60 -1.72 -5.42 -7.65
N ALA A 61 -0.93 -4.41 -7.28
CA ALA A 61 -1.36 -3.02 -7.31
C ALA A 61 -1.43 -2.43 -8.72
N ALA A 62 -0.76 -3.03 -9.71
CA ALA A 62 -0.73 -2.56 -11.08
C ALA A 62 -1.82 -3.20 -11.94
N THR A 63 -2.08 -4.50 -11.75
CA THR A 63 -3.09 -5.24 -12.50
C THR A 63 -4.44 -5.32 -11.78
N GLU A 64 -4.45 -5.05 -10.47
CA GLU A 64 -5.64 -5.19 -9.61
C GLU A 64 -6.16 -6.64 -9.54
N GLU A 65 -5.32 -7.62 -9.87
CA GLU A 65 -5.67 -9.03 -9.81
C GLU A 65 -5.30 -9.63 -8.45
N LEU A 66 -6.07 -10.64 -8.02
CA LEU A 66 -5.79 -11.39 -6.80
C LEU A 66 -4.55 -12.28 -7.02
N SER A 67 -3.43 -11.91 -6.42
CA SER A 67 -2.19 -12.69 -6.44
C SER A 67 -2.28 -13.93 -5.56
N GLY A 68 -2.98 -13.84 -4.43
CA GLY A 68 -3.15 -14.99 -3.54
C GLY A 68 -3.87 -14.69 -2.23
N THR A 69 -4.08 -15.74 -1.45
CA THR A 69 -4.72 -15.69 -0.12
C THR A 69 -3.86 -16.41 0.90
N LEU A 70 -3.64 -15.78 2.04
CA LEU A 70 -2.84 -16.32 3.14
C LEU A 70 -3.77 -16.69 4.29
N ASP A 71 -3.68 -17.94 4.73
CA ASP A 71 -4.52 -18.47 5.79
C ASP A 71 -3.99 -18.10 7.18
N GLY A 72 -4.87 -17.48 7.96
CA GLY A 72 -4.70 -17.21 9.37
C GLY A 72 -5.42 -18.22 10.26
N SER A 73 -4.99 -18.28 11.52
CA SER A 73 -5.57 -19.15 12.55
C SER A 73 -6.80 -18.53 13.24
N ALA A 74 -6.86 -17.21 13.30
CA ALA A 74 -7.98 -16.44 13.85
C ALA A 74 -8.28 -15.19 12.99
N ASP A 75 -9.15 -14.32 13.46
CA ASP A 75 -9.49 -13.10 12.72
C ASP A 75 -8.28 -12.15 12.63
N VAL A 76 -8.01 -11.64 11.44
CA VAL A 76 -6.95 -10.68 11.16
C VAL A 76 -7.27 -9.36 11.87
N ARG A 77 -6.39 -8.91 12.75
CA ARG A 77 -6.53 -7.64 13.49
C ARG A 77 -5.65 -6.53 12.94
N SER A 78 -4.56 -6.89 12.27
CA SER A 78 -3.62 -5.94 11.68
C SER A 78 -2.82 -6.60 10.57
N VAL A 79 -2.45 -5.82 9.57
CA VAL A 79 -1.58 -6.22 8.46
C VAL A 79 -0.56 -5.12 8.22
N ALA A 80 0.68 -5.51 7.94
CA ALA A 80 1.74 -4.63 7.47
C ALA A 80 2.46 -5.29 6.29
N VAL A 81 2.98 -4.46 5.39
CA VAL A 81 3.78 -4.89 4.23
C VAL A 81 5.10 -4.16 4.27
N HIS A 82 6.18 -4.91 4.02
CA HIS A 82 7.50 -4.39 3.76
C HIS A 82 7.96 -4.96 2.42
N GLU A 83 8.29 -4.10 1.46
CA GLU A 83 8.99 -4.48 0.24
C GLU A 83 10.35 -3.78 0.25
N GLY A 84 11.38 -4.51 0.71
CA GLY A 84 12.78 -4.09 0.61
C GLY A 84 13.46 -4.68 -0.64
N ASP A 85 14.62 -4.15 -1.00
CA ASP A 85 15.36 -4.57 -2.20
C ASP A 85 15.79 -6.05 -2.16
N ASP A 86 16.10 -6.56 -0.97
CA ASP A 86 16.56 -7.95 -0.77
C ASP A 86 15.51 -8.87 -0.15
N VAL A 87 14.59 -8.31 0.64
CA VAL A 87 13.60 -9.09 1.40
C VAL A 87 12.28 -8.34 1.48
N GLY A 88 11.19 -9.06 1.23
CA GLY A 88 9.84 -8.56 1.43
C GLY A 88 9.03 -9.45 2.37
N TRP A 89 8.23 -8.80 3.22
CA TRP A 89 7.39 -9.46 4.21
C TRP A 89 5.97 -8.92 4.20
N ILE A 90 5.03 -9.85 4.29
CA ILE A 90 3.67 -9.58 4.74
C ILE A 90 3.59 -10.07 6.18
N VAL A 91 3.18 -9.20 7.09
CA VAL A 91 3.05 -9.53 8.52
C VAL A 91 1.61 -9.30 8.92
N ALA A 92 0.98 -10.30 9.54
CA ALA A 92 -0.36 -10.17 10.08
C ALA A 92 -0.44 -10.60 11.54
N GLY A 93 -1.12 -9.80 12.35
CA GLY A 93 -1.45 -10.10 13.72
C GLY A 93 -2.90 -10.60 13.83
N PHE A 94 -3.09 -11.67 14.59
CA PHE A 94 -4.36 -12.40 14.69
C PHE A 94 -5.01 -12.29 16.07
N GLY A 95 -6.32 -12.51 16.10
CA GLY A 95 -7.13 -12.44 17.32
C GLY A 95 -6.82 -13.54 18.35
N ASP A 96 -6.10 -14.60 17.97
CA ASP A 96 -5.60 -15.65 18.88
C ASP A 96 -4.26 -15.28 19.52
N GLY A 97 -3.73 -14.09 19.24
CA GLY A 97 -2.47 -13.60 19.78
C GLY A 97 -1.24 -14.02 18.97
N THR A 98 -1.43 -14.72 17.85
CA THR A 98 -0.33 -15.11 16.96
C THR A 98 0.04 -14.02 15.96
N ILE A 99 1.29 -14.06 15.50
CA ILE A 99 1.79 -13.29 14.38
C ILE A 99 2.32 -14.25 13.34
N LYS A 100 1.86 -14.12 12.09
CA LYS A 100 2.41 -14.85 10.95
C LYS A 100 3.11 -13.89 9.99
N VAL A 101 4.17 -14.41 9.38
CA VAL A 101 5.02 -13.68 8.43
C VAL A 101 5.15 -14.50 7.16
N TRP A 102 4.84 -13.90 6.02
CA TRP A 102 4.97 -14.50 4.70
C TRP A 102 5.96 -13.73 3.84
N ASP A 103 6.54 -14.42 2.86
CA ASP A 103 7.30 -13.81 1.77
C ASP A 103 6.36 -13.01 0.85
N THR A 104 6.72 -11.81 0.41
CA THR A 104 5.88 -11.07 -0.55
C THR A 104 5.92 -11.65 -1.96
N ALA A 105 7.03 -12.28 -2.36
CA ALA A 105 7.21 -12.79 -3.72
C ALA A 105 6.62 -14.19 -3.89
N THR A 106 6.80 -15.05 -2.87
CA THR A 106 6.32 -16.44 -2.94
C THR A 106 5.02 -16.68 -2.19
N LEU A 107 4.63 -15.77 -1.30
CA LEU A 107 3.48 -15.92 -0.39
C LEU A 107 3.60 -17.13 0.57
N ASP A 108 4.79 -17.72 0.69
CA ASP A 108 5.04 -18.82 1.61
C ASP A 108 5.19 -18.32 3.05
N LEU A 109 4.66 -19.10 4.00
CA LEU A 109 4.81 -18.83 5.44
C LEU A 109 6.29 -19.01 5.83
N LYS A 110 6.91 -17.93 6.31
CA LYS A 110 8.30 -17.93 6.80
C LYS A 110 8.36 -18.19 8.29
N ALA A 111 7.43 -17.64 9.06
CA ALA A 111 7.42 -17.76 10.51
C ALA A 111 6.02 -17.58 11.10
N GLU A 112 5.80 -18.22 12.24
CA GLU A 112 4.63 -18.07 13.10
C GLU A 112 5.12 -18.01 14.53
N LYS A 113 4.57 -17.08 15.33
CA LYS A 113 4.92 -16.90 16.73
C LYS A 113 3.70 -16.60 17.57
#